data_AF-A0A151A3K8-F1
#
_entry.id   AF-A0A151A3K8-F1
#
_cell.length_a   1.000
_cell.length_b   1.000
_cell.length_c   1.000
_cell.angle_alpha   90.00
_cell.angle_beta   90.00
_cell.angle_gamma   90.00
#
_symmetry.space_group_name_H-M   'P 1'
#
loop_
_entity.id
_entity.type
_entity.pdbx_description
1 polymer ?
#
loop_
_entity_poly.entity_id
_entity_poly.type
_entity_poly.pdbx_seq_one_letter_code
_entity_poly.pdbx_strand_id
1 'polypeptide(L)' 'MTTCRELFSELEEWEAYKPMNMPSSISKNMHIQETKRKIIDKLLSNVDLNNQKEDIIQLADKHK' A
#
# COMPACT_ATOMS: atom_id res chain seq x y z
N MET A 1 -6.39 -8.96 11.78
CA MET A 1 -6.11 -8.45 10.41
C MET A 1 -5.37 -7.13 10.57
N THR A 2 -4.15 -6.99 10.04
CA THR A 2 -3.39 -5.74 10.10
C THR A 2 -4.07 -4.66 9.26
N THR A 3 -4.39 -3.52 9.83
CA THR A 3 -5.06 -2.37 9.20
C THR A 3 -4.08 -1.51 8.39
N CYS A 4 -4.57 -0.64 7.50
CA CYS A 4 -3.70 0.32 6.82
C CYS A 4 -2.96 1.22 7.81
N ARG A 5 -3.62 1.63 8.90
CA ARG A 5 -3.02 2.46 9.94
C ARG A 5 -1.82 1.77 10.58
N GLU A 6 -1.95 0.50 10.94
CA GLU A 6 -0.86 -0.28 11.52
C GLU A 6 0.32 -0.42 10.54
N LEU A 7 0.05 -0.63 9.24
CA LEU A 7 1.11 -0.69 8.22
C LEU A 7 1.84 0.64 8.03
N PHE A 8 1.13 1.77 8.10
CA PHE A 8 1.77 3.10 8.03
C PHE A 8 2.61 3.39 9.28
N SER A 9 2.11 3.07 10.47
CA SER A 9 2.88 3.21 11.72
C SER A 9 4.14 2.33 11.70
N GLU A 10 4.03 1.08 11.25
CA GLU A 10 5.18 0.19 11.07
C GLU A 10 6.20 0.77 10.07
N LEU A 11 5.73 1.34 8.96
CA LEU A 11 6.61 1.97 7.99
C LEU A 11 7.38 3.15 8.60
N GLU A 12 6.72 4.03 9.36
CA GLU A 12 7.34 5.16 10.04
C GLU A 12 8.42 4.71 11.04
N GLU A 13 8.13 3.67 11.84
CA GLU A 13 9.08 3.08 12.79
C GLU A 13 10.34 2.56 12.09
N TRP A 14 10.16 1.82 11.00
CA TRP A 14 11.29 1.25 10.25
C TRP A 14 12.07 2.32 9.48
N GLU A 15 11.42 3.36 8.96
CA GLU A 15 12.10 4.49 8.32
C GLU A 15 12.98 5.25 9.34
N ALA A 16 12.51 5.40 10.58
CA ALA A 16 13.27 6.03 11.68
C ALA A 16 14.38 5.14 12.27
N TYR A 17 14.29 3.81 12.16
CA TYR A 17 15.28 2.87 12.68
C TYR A 17 16.68 3.09 12.09
N LYS A 18 17.73 3.17 12.92
CA LYS A 18 19.12 3.31 12.47
C LYS A 18 19.83 1.94 12.49
N PRO A 19 20.15 1.35 11.34
CA PRO A 19 20.85 0.07 11.28
C PRO A 19 22.29 0.20 11.80
N MET A 20 22.78 -0.81 12.52
CA MET A 20 24.12 -0.82 13.12
C MET A 20 25.20 -1.33 12.16
N ASN A 21 24.83 -2.09 11.14
CA ASN A 21 25.73 -2.70 10.17
C ASN A 21 25.07 -2.90 8.80
N MET A 22 25.87 -3.23 7.79
CA MET A 22 25.38 -3.46 6.42
C MET A 22 24.27 -4.51 6.34
N PRO A 23 24.38 -5.71 6.96
CA PRO A 23 23.28 -6.67 6.99
C PRO A 23 21.97 -6.08 7.53
N SER A 24 22.02 -5.37 8.67
CA SER A 24 20.83 -4.74 9.25
C SER A 24 20.24 -3.64 8.35
N SER A 25 21.06 -2.97 7.55
CA SER A 25 20.61 -1.99 6.55
C SER A 25 19.86 -2.67 5.39
N ILE A 26 20.35 -3.82 4.93
CA ILE A 26 19.69 -4.63 3.91
C ILE A 26 18.34 -5.15 4.43
N SER A 27 18.32 -5.71 5.64
CA SER A 27 17.08 -6.19 6.27
C SER A 27 16.07 -5.06 6.46
N LYS A 28 16.51 -3.88 6.93
CA LYS A 28 15.64 -2.69 7.02
C LYS A 28 15.01 -2.34 5.67
N ASN A 29 15.82 -2.28 4.60
CA ASN A 29 15.31 -1.93 3.28
C ASN A 29 14.35 -2.98 2.72
N MET A 30 14.64 -4.27 2.91
CA MET A 30 13.71 -5.34 2.51
C MET A 30 12.37 -5.19 3.21
N HIS A 31 12.39 -4.96 4.53
CA HIS A 31 11.18 -4.79 5.33
C HIS A 31 10.35 -3.58 4.88
N ILE A 32 11.00 -2.43 4.67
CA ILE A 32 10.33 -1.21 4.17
C ILE A 32 9.63 -1.47 2.83
N GLN A 33 10.28 -2.17 1.90
CA GLN A 33 9.71 -2.46 0.58
C GLN A 33 8.51 -3.41 0.68
N GLU A 34 8.60 -4.42 1.56
CA GLU A 34 7.49 -5.34 1.81
C GLU A 34 6.29 -4.61 2.42
N THR A 35 6.51 -3.75 3.42
CA THR A 35 5.45 -2.94 4.06
C THR A 35 4.80 -1.99 3.05
N LYS A 36 5.59 -1.33 2.19
CA LYS A 36 5.06 -0.49 1.10
C LYS A 36 4.18 -1.28 0.13
N ARG A 37 4.59 -2.50 -0.23
CA ARG A 37 3.76 -3.38 -1.08
C ARG A 37 2.44 -3.75 -0.41
N LYS A 38 2.47 -4.15 0.87
CA LYS A 38 1.26 -4.47 1.65
C LYS A 38 0.29 -3.28 1.74
N ILE A 39 0.81 -2.06 1.91
CA ILE A 39 -0.01 -0.84 1.90
C ILE A 39 -0.69 -0.67 0.54
N ILE A 40 0.06 -0.79 -0.55
CA ILE A 40 -0.49 -0.66 -1.91
C ILE A 40 -1.55 -1.73 -2.17
N ASP A 41 -1.25 -3.00 -1.90
CA ASP A 41 -2.18 -4.12 -2.10
C ASP A 41 -3.49 -3.88 -1.33
N LYS A 42 -3.39 -3.35 -0.11
CA LYS A 42 -4.55 -3.07 0.73
C LYS A 42 -5.34 -1.84 0.31
N LEU A 43 -4.67 -0.80 -0.19
CA LEU A 43 -5.34 0.35 -0.78
C LEU A 43 -6.05 -0.05 -2.07
N LEU A 44 -5.38 -0.81 -2.94
CA LEU A 44 -5.95 -1.31 -4.18
C LEU A 44 -7.07 -2.33 -3.96
N SER A 45 -7.01 -3.17 -2.92
CA SER A 45 -8.12 -4.08 -2.59
C SER A 45 -9.38 -3.32 -2.13
N ASN A 46 -9.23 -2.09 -1.63
CA ASN A 46 -10.34 -1.23 -1.25
C ASN A 46 -10.82 -0.35 -2.40
N VAL A 47 -10.07 -0.26 -3.50
CA VAL A 47 -10.55 0.34 -4.75
C VAL A 47 -11.39 -0.74 -5.41
N ASP A 48 -12.71 -0.63 -5.23
CA ASP A 48 -13.68 -1.47 -5.93
C ASP A 48 -13.66 -1.10 -7.43
N LEU A 49 -12.66 -1.64 -8.14
CA LEU A 49 -12.46 -1.44 -9.58
C LEU A 49 -13.69 -1.91 -10.38
N ASN A 50 -14.52 -2.79 -9.82
CA ASN A 50 -15.76 -3.22 -10.46
C ASN A 50 -16.83 -2.13 -10.41
N ASN A 51 -17.00 -1.44 -9.27
CA ASN A 51 -17.94 -0.32 -9.19
C ASN A 51 -17.53 0.85 -10.09
N GLN A 52 -16.22 1.17 -10.15
CA GLN A 52 -15.73 2.24 -11.03
C GLN A 52 -15.96 1.93 -12.52
N LYS A 53 -15.86 0.66 -12.93
CA LYS A 53 -16.14 0.24 -14.31
C LYS A 53 -17.60 0.46 -14.68
N GLU A 54 -18.55 0.09 -13.81
CA GLU A 54 -19.97 0.31 -14.07
C GLU A 54 -20.32 1.80 -14.13
N ASP A 55 -19.75 2.62 -13.24
CA ASP A 55 -19.95 4.07 -13.26
C ASP A 55 -19.42 4.72 -14.56
N ILE A 56 -18.26 4.28 -15.04
CA ILE A 56 -17.67 4.76 -16.30
C ILE A 56 -18.53 4.33 -17.51
N ILE A 57 -19.06 3.10 -17.52
CA ILE A 57 -19.93 2.62 -18.60
C ILE A 57 -21.24 3.42 -18.61
N GLN A 58 -21.88 3.62 -17.44
CA GLN A 58 -23.11 4.39 -17.33
C GLN A 58 -22.93 5.86 -17.77
N LEU A 59 -21.80 6.47 -17.43
CA LEU A 59 -21.45 7.81 -17.91
C LEU A 59 -21.26 7.85 -19.43
N ALA A 60 -20.57 6.86 -20.00
CA ALA A 60 -20.34 6.79 -21.44
C ALA A 60 -21.65 6.58 -22.23
N ASP A 61 -22.59 5.81 -21.70
CA ASP A 61 -23.89 5.57 -22.34
C ASP A 61 -24.86 6.75 -22.18
N LYS A 62 -24.75 7.54 -21.11
CA LYS A 62 -25.56 8.75 -20.90
C LYS A 62 -25.23 9.91 -21.85
N HIS A 63 -24.07 9.86 -22.52
CA HIS A 63 -23.59 10.86 -23.46
C HIS A 63 -23.64 10.43 -24.93
N LYS A 64 -24.30 9.30 -25.25
CA LYS A 64 -24.68 8.89 -26.60
C LYS A 64 -26.14 9.24 -26.90
#